data_AF-A0A7X5JJK1-F1
#
_entry.id   AF-A0A7X5JJK1-F1
#
_cell.length_a   1.000
_cell.length_b   1.000
_cell.length_c   1.000
_cell.angle_alpha   90.00
_cell.angle_beta   90.00
_cell.angle_gamma   90.00
#
_symmetry.space_group_name_H-M   'P 1'
#
loop_
_entity.id
_entity.type
_entity.pdbx_description
1 polymer ?
#
loop_
_entity_poly.entity_id
_entity_poly.type
_entity_poly.pdbx_seq_one_letter_code
_entity_poly.pdbx_strand_id
1 'polypeptide(L)'
;MKNIDALSLPEMKVLLGNLKTYSDMSKKLGHRGRDLFQRQITGSKNFVVEYFPAFGEDAAWEQAQVVFKKSFNSSPKREEVQFEAKESMKGGMKVFVDDNMVDISFTKVERLLQK
;
A
#
# COMPACT_ATOMS: atom_id res chain seq x y z
N MET A 1 -2.26 -23.71 -16.75
CA MET A 1 -3.63 -23.43 -16.29
C MET A 1 -4.35 -24.77 -16.13
N LYS A 2 -4.89 -25.09 -14.95
CA LYS A 2 -5.73 -26.29 -14.80
C LYS A 2 -7.00 -26.10 -15.63
N ASN A 3 -7.48 -27.15 -16.29
CA ASN A 3 -8.76 -27.13 -16.98
C ASN A 3 -9.89 -26.91 -15.95
N ILE A 4 -10.88 -26.07 -16.26
CA ILE A 4 -11.99 -25.75 -15.33
C ILE A 4 -12.73 -27.03 -14.93
N ASP A 5 -12.85 -27.97 -15.87
CA ASP A 5 -13.51 -29.27 -15.67
C ASP A 5 -12.76 -30.20 -14.70
N ALA A 6 -11.50 -29.87 -14.37
CA ALA A 6 -10.67 -30.63 -13.44
C ALA A 6 -10.66 -30.04 -12.02
N LEU A 7 -11.40 -28.96 -11.76
CA LEU A 7 -11.50 -28.36 -10.43
C LEU A 7 -12.55 -29.07 -9.58
N SER A 8 -12.24 -29.27 -8.30
CA SER A 8 -13.22 -29.71 -7.31
C SER A 8 -14.25 -28.61 -7.03
N LEU A 9 -15.43 -28.98 -6.52
CA LEU A 9 -16.47 -28.02 -6.15
C LEU A 9 -16.00 -26.95 -5.14
N PRO A 10 -15.15 -27.26 -4.14
CA PRO A 10 -14.50 -26.23 -3.32
C PRO A 10 -13.61 -25.28 -4.10
N GLU A 11 -12.76 -25.78 -5.00
CA GLU A 11 -11.88 -24.95 -5.84
C GLU A 11 -12.70 -24.03 -6.78
N MET A 12 -13.81 -24.53 -7.34
CA MET A 12 -14.71 -23.71 -8.16
C MET A 12 -15.37 -22.58 -7.36
N LYS A 13 -15.79 -22.84 -6.10
CA LYS A 13 -16.37 -21.81 -5.24
C LYS A 13 -15.37 -20.69 -4.94
N VAL A 14 -14.11 -21.05 -4.67
CA VAL A 14 -13.02 -20.08 -4.46
C VAL A 14 -12.77 -19.27 -5.73
N LEU A 15 -12.68 -19.93 -6.89
CA LEU A 15 -12.50 -19.26 -8.18
C LEU A 15 -13.63 -18.27 -8.47
N LEU A 16 -14.89 -18.67 -8.25
CA LEU A 16 -16.05 -17.81 -8.42
C LEU A 16 -15.99 -16.58 -7.49
N GLY A 17 -15.58 -16.77 -6.24
CA GLY A 17 -15.36 -15.68 -5.29
C GLY A 17 -14.33 -14.68 -5.81
N ASN A 18 -13.18 -15.18 -6.27
CA ASN A 18 -12.11 -14.36 -6.84
C ASN A 18 -12.56 -13.59 -8.08
N LEU A 19 -13.31 -14.21 -8.99
CA LEU A 19 -13.85 -13.55 -10.18
C LEU A 19 -14.84 -12.43 -9.84
N LYS A 20 -15.70 -12.64 -8.83
CA LYS A 20 -16.63 -11.60 -8.35
C LYS A 20 -15.87 -10.41 -7.78
N THR A 21 -14.89 -10.66 -6.91
CA THR A 21 -14.03 -9.62 -6.34
C THR A 21 -13.30 -8.83 -7.42
N TYR A 22 -12.71 -9.53 -8.40
CA TYR A 22 -12.04 -8.88 -9.53
C TYR A 22 -13.00 -7.98 -10.33
N SER A 23 -14.20 -8.48 -10.65
CA SER A 23 -15.22 -7.70 -11.36
C SER A 23 -15.60 -6.44 -10.58
N ASP A 24 -15.86 -6.58 -9.28
CA ASP A 24 -16.30 -5.46 -8.43
C ASP A 24 -15.21 -4.40 -8.28
N MET A 25 -13.97 -4.82 -8.01
CA MET A 25 -12.83 -3.90 -7.90
C MET A 25 -12.55 -3.22 -9.23
N SER A 26 -12.59 -3.95 -10.34
CA SER A 26 -12.39 -3.40 -11.69
C SER A 26 -13.46 -2.37 -12.05
N LYS A 27 -14.73 -2.60 -11.66
CA LYS A 27 -15.82 -1.65 -11.90
C LYS A 27 -15.69 -0.38 -11.06
N LYS A 28 -15.30 -0.51 -9.79
CA LYS A 28 -15.24 0.61 -8.85
C LYS A 28 -13.99 1.47 -8.99
N LEU A 29 -12.84 0.84 -9.26
CA LEU A 29 -11.51 1.48 -9.20
C LEU A 29 -10.75 1.41 -10.52
N GLY A 30 -11.33 0.83 -11.57
CA GLY A 30 -10.70 0.75 -12.89
C GLY A 30 -9.38 -0.03 -12.84
N HIS A 31 -8.33 0.56 -13.40
CA HIS A 31 -6.99 -0.04 -13.44
C HIS A 31 -6.44 -0.34 -12.04
N ARG A 32 -6.59 0.60 -11.09
CA ARG A 32 -6.13 0.43 -9.71
C ARG A 32 -6.81 -0.77 -9.03
N GLY A 33 -8.08 -1.02 -9.35
CA GLY A 33 -8.80 -2.19 -8.83
C GLY A 33 -8.22 -3.52 -9.31
N ARG A 34 -7.76 -3.58 -10.57
CA ARG A 34 -7.11 -4.77 -11.12
C ARG A 34 -5.76 -5.03 -10.42
N ASP A 35 -4.99 -3.98 -10.20
CA ASP A 35 -3.68 -4.08 -9.56
C ASP A 35 -3.80 -4.53 -8.09
N LEU A 36 -4.78 -4.00 -7.37
CA LEU A 36 -5.09 -4.42 -5.99
C LEU A 36 -5.50 -5.90 -5.94
N PHE A 37 -6.38 -6.35 -6.84
CA PHE A 37 -6.78 -7.75 -6.89
C PHE A 37 -5.60 -8.67 -7.18
N GLN A 38 -4.76 -8.31 -8.14
CA GLN A 38 -3.57 -9.10 -8.48
C GLN A 38 -2.64 -9.24 -7.27
N ARG A 39 -2.41 -8.13 -6.55
CA ARG A 39 -1.61 -8.11 -5.31
C ARG A 39 -2.21 -8.98 -4.20
N GLN A 40 -3.53 -8.96 -4.05
CA GLN A 40 -4.22 -9.81 -3.08
C GLN A 40 -4.02 -11.30 -3.40
N ILE A 41 -4.10 -11.69 -4.68
CA ILE A 41 -3.90 -13.09 -5.11
C ILE A 41 -2.44 -13.54 -4.98
N THR A 42 -1.48 -12.66 -5.25
CA THR A 42 -0.05 -12.95 -5.12
C THR A 42 0.47 -12.82 -3.68
N GLY A 43 -0.31 -12.21 -2.79
CA GLY A 43 0.12 -11.89 -1.42
C GLY A 43 1.19 -10.79 -1.34
N SER A 44 1.42 -10.05 -2.43
CA SER A 44 2.41 -8.97 -2.48
C SER A 44 1.84 -7.68 -1.91
N LYS A 45 2.49 -7.10 -0.91
CA LYS A 45 2.15 -5.78 -0.36
C LYS A 45 2.91 -4.67 -1.08
N ASN A 46 2.29 -3.50 -1.17
CA ASN A 46 2.95 -2.30 -1.66
C ASN A 46 3.38 -1.41 -0.49
N PHE A 47 4.67 -1.11 -0.42
CA PHE A 47 5.24 -0.24 0.60
C PHE A 47 5.69 1.04 -0.05
N VAL A 48 5.11 2.17 0.35
CA VAL A 48 5.49 3.49 -0.17
C VAL A 48 5.79 4.43 0.98
N VAL A 49 6.88 5.18 0.88
CA VAL A 49 7.25 6.24 1.82
C VAL A 49 7.35 7.53 1.05
N GLU A 50 6.39 8.43 1.28
CA GLU A 50 6.50 9.80 0.81
C GLU A 50 7.23 10.62 1.87
N TYR A 51 8.28 11.37 1.52
CA TYR A 51 9.06 12.15 2.49
C TYR A 51 9.40 13.56 2.00
N PHE A 52 9.64 14.46 2.95
CA PHE A 52 10.14 15.81 2.66
C PHE A 52 11.59 15.73 2.15
N PRO A 53 11.95 16.29 0.97
CA PRO A 53 13.27 16.08 0.36
C PRO A 53 14.45 16.42 1.27
N ALA A 54 14.39 17.53 2.02
CA ALA A 54 15.48 17.93 2.93
C ALA A 54 15.60 17.01 4.17
N PHE A 55 14.61 16.14 4.42
CA PHE A 55 14.70 15.08 5.43
C PHE A 55 15.70 13.98 5.01
N GLY A 56 15.84 13.74 3.70
CA GLY A 56 16.72 12.70 3.15
C GLY A 56 16.11 11.30 3.20
N GLU A 57 16.44 10.48 2.21
CA GLU A 57 15.89 9.12 2.08
C GLU A 57 16.35 8.18 3.19
N ASP A 58 17.62 8.27 3.62
CA ASP A 58 18.16 7.41 4.68
C ASP A 58 17.46 7.64 6.02
N ALA A 59 17.24 8.91 6.39
CA ALA A 59 16.47 9.24 7.60
C ALA A 59 14.99 8.86 7.47
N ALA A 60 14.41 9.04 6.27
CA ALA A 60 13.07 8.54 5.97
C ALA A 60 12.97 7.03 6.15
N TRP A 61 13.98 6.28 5.73
CA TRP A 61 14.04 4.83 5.88
C TRP A 61 14.10 4.41 7.36
N GLU A 62 15.04 4.96 8.13
CA GLU A 62 15.18 4.64 9.56
C GLU A 62 13.87 4.86 10.31
N GLN A 63 13.18 5.97 10.04
CA GLN A 63 11.91 6.26 10.68
C GLN A 63 10.77 5.39 10.14
N ALA A 64 10.77 5.07 8.84
CA ALA A 64 9.75 4.22 8.22
C ALA A 64 9.78 2.80 8.77
N GLN A 65 10.96 2.25 9.07
CA GLN A 65 11.08 0.93 9.72
C GLN A 65 10.30 0.85 11.02
N VAL A 66 10.37 1.91 11.84
CA VAL A 66 9.61 1.98 13.11
C VAL A 66 8.12 1.99 12.84
N VAL A 67 7.67 2.76 11.84
CA VAL A 67 6.24 2.85 11.48
C VAL A 67 5.73 1.53 10.91
N PHE A 68 6.46 0.89 10.00
CA PHE A 68 6.11 -0.42 9.44
C PHE A 68 5.93 -1.47 10.55
N LYS A 69 6.88 -1.52 11.49
CA LYS A 69 6.81 -2.48 12.59
C LYS A 69 5.65 -2.19 13.54
N LYS A 70 5.50 -0.94 13.98
CA LYS A 70 4.53 -0.58 15.04
C LYS A 70 3.09 -0.48 14.53
N SER A 71 2.88 0.02 13.32
CA SER A 71 1.52 0.34 12.83
C SER A 71 0.97 -0.73 11.90
N PHE A 72 1.83 -1.42 11.17
CA PHE A 72 1.42 -2.35 10.11
C PHE A 72 1.86 -3.80 10.39
N ASN A 73 2.59 -4.04 11.49
CA ASN A 73 3.19 -5.33 11.84
C ASN A 73 3.95 -5.97 10.65
N SER A 74 4.68 -5.13 9.90
CA SER A 74 5.44 -5.51 8.72
C SER A 74 6.90 -5.09 8.86
N SER A 75 7.80 -5.83 8.23
CA SER A 75 9.23 -5.54 8.21
C SER A 75 9.76 -5.68 6.78
N PRO A 76 9.35 -4.81 5.84
CA PRO A 76 9.84 -4.87 4.47
C PRO A 76 11.35 -4.62 4.43
N LYS A 77 12.02 -5.13 3.40
CA LYS A 77 13.39 -4.72 3.08
C LYS A 77 13.38 -3.36 2.37
N ARG A 78 14.49 -2.62 2.40
CA ARG A 78 14.55 -1.29 1.79
C ARG A 78 14.23 -1.34 0.30
N GLU A 79 14.66 -2.39 -0.39
CA GLU A 79 14.44 -2.58 -1.83
C GLU A 79 12.97 -2.89 -2.18
N GLU A 80 12.17 -3.26 -1.20
CA GLU A 80 10.72 -3.51 -1.34
C GLU A 80 9.90 -2.23 -1.13
N VAL A 81 10.55 -1.12 -0.72
CA VAL A 81 9.92 0.15 -0.41
C VAL A 81 10.19 1.16 -1.52
N GLN A 82 9.10 1.74 -2.04
CA GLN A 82 9.18 2.86 -2.96
C GLN A 82 9.30 4.16 -2.18
N PHE A 83 10.38 4.90 -2.40
CA PHE A 83 10.61 6.20 -1.79
C PHE A 83 10.23 7.32 -2.76
N GLU A 84 9.36 8.23 -2.32
CA GLU A 84 8.90 9.36 -3.12
C GLU A 84 9.18 10.67 -2.39
N ALA A 85 10.17 11.43 -2.88
CA ALA A 85 10.42 12.77 -2.39
C ALA A 85 9.27 13.71 -2.86
N LYS A 86 8.61 14.39 -1.92
CA LYS A 86 7.52 15.34 -2.22
C LYS A 86 7.87 16.75 -1.78
N GLU A 87 8.19 17.61 -2.75
CA GLU A 87 8.44 19.05 -2.54
C GLU A 87 7.25 19.80 -1.93
N SER A 88 6.03 19.29 -2.13
CA SER A 88 4.81 19.88 -1.57
C SER A 88 4.65 19.65 -0.06
N MET A 89 5.40 18.71 0.51
CA MET A 89 5.45 18.54 1.96
C MET A 89 6.43 19.56 2.55
N LYS A 90 6.06 20.15 3.68
CA LYS A 90 6.91 21.10 4.41
C LYS A 90 7.71 20.47 5.55
N GLY A 91 7.57 19.16 5.74
CA GLY A 91 8.33 18.39 6.72
C GLY A 91 7.66 17.07 7.12
N GLY A 92 8.48 16.14 7.62
CA GLY A 92 8.08 14.79 8.03
C GLY A 92 7.90 13.84 6.84
N MET A 93 7.05 12.83 7.03
CA MET A 93 6.80 11.80 6.01
C MET A 93 5.42 11.13 6.17
N LYS A 94 5.01 10.39 5.15
CA LYS A 94 3.84 9.53 5.15
C LYS A 94 4.26 8.13 4.74
N VAL A 95 3.75 7.14 5.46
CA VAL A 95 4.05 5.73 5.22
C VAL A 95 2.78 5.02 4.80
N PHE A 96 2.84 4.34 3.66
CA PHE A 96 1.73 3.62 3.07
C PHE A 96 2.02 2.12 3.04
N VAL A 97 1.01 1.34 3.39
CA VAL A 97 0.97 -0.11 3.16
C VAL A 97 -0.36 -0.42 2.47
N ASP A 98 -0.27 -0.72 1.17
CA ASP A 98 -1.42 -0.87 0.28
C ASP A 98 -2.32 0.38 0.28
N ASP A 99 -3.55 0.27 0.78
CA ASP A 99 -4.50 1.39 0.92
C ASP A 99 -4.46 2.06 2.31
N ASN A 100 -3.68 1.52 3.25
CA ASN A 100 -3.55 2.09 4.59
C ASN A 100 -2.39 3.08 4.64
N MET A 101 -2.57 4.15 5.43
CA MET A 101 -1.59 5.23 5.52
C MET A 101 -1.44 5.72 6.95
N VAL A 102 -0.19 5.98 7.34
CA VAL A 102 0.17 6.67 8.58
C VAL A 102 0.85 7.98 8.23
N ASP A 103 0.22 9.08 8.62
CA ASP A 103 0.72 10.43 8.40
C ASP A 103 1.46 10.93 9.63
N ILE A 104 2.77 11.11 9.51
CA ILE A 104 3.62 11.78 10.51
C ILE A 104 4.21 13.09 9.97
N SER A 105 3.63 13.63 8.91
CA SER A 105 3.99 14.93 8.36
C SER A 105 3.42 16.06 9.23
N PHE A 106 4.07 17.22 9.18
CA PHE A 106 3.58 18.42 9.89
C PHE A 106 2.30 19.02 9.28
N THR A 107 1.76 18.42 8.23
CA THR A 107 0.54 18.88 7.53
C THR A 107 -0.66 19.01 8.48
N LYS A 108 -0.81 18.10 9.46
CA LYS A 108 -1.89 18.18 10.45
C LYS A 108 -1.72 19.35 11.42
N VAL A 109 -0.49 19.64 11.82
CA VAL A 109 -0.17 20.76 12.73
C VAL A 109 -0.38 22.09 12.03
N GLU A 110 0.04 22.23 10.77
CA GLU A 110 -0.24 23.44 9.97
C GLU A 110 -1.74 23.75 9.89
N ARG A 111 -2.57 22.74 9.59
CA ARG A 111 -4.03 22.92 9.48
C ARG A 111 -4.67 23.38 10.79
N LEU A 112 -4.08 23.02 11.94
CA LEU A 112 -4.55 23.46 13.25
C LEU A 112 -4.12 24.89 13.58
N LEU A 113 -2.95 25.32 13.11
CA LEU A 113 -2.42 26.68 13.32
C LEU A 113 -3.00 27.72 12.36
N GLN A 114 -3.64 27.30 11.27
CA GLN A 114 -4.34 28.17 10.32
C GLN A 114 -5.79 28.51 10.73
N LYS A 115 -6.26 28.02 11.88
CA LYS A 115 -7.53 28.43 12.51
C LYS A 115 -7.29 29.50 13.55
#